data_AF-A0AAV2IX27-F1
#
_entry.id   AF-A0AAV2IX27-F1
#
_cell.length_a   1.000
_cell.length_b   1.000
_cell.length_c   1.000
_cell.angle_alpha   90.00
_cell.angle_beta   90.00
_cell.angle_gamma   90.00
#
_symmetry.space_group_name_H-M   'P 1'
#
loop_
_entity.id
_entity.type
_entity.pdbx_description
1 polymer ?
#
loop_
_entity_poly.entity_id
_entity_poly.type
_entity_poly.pdbx_seq_one_letter_code
_entity_poly.pdbx_strand_id
1 'polypeptide(L)'
;MRIISLPTYSAWWLLEDAHSLFQTIKNRGCTNWGGKAMLQLHRLVSSDADVIVHIDSFAAETGVSRFLELHKNWRYDKREDMSPTNQDIKLYTHLIMEANVTKIQQLQDTHQPLAFIDGYSKTMLDLFHVPPVNVLLQNKIVLMERTKDN
;
A
#
# COMPACT_ATOMS: atom_id res chain seq x y z
N MET A 1 -57.86 11.60 14.36
CA MET A 1 -56.89 12.49 13.68
C MET A 1 -55.49 12.03 14.11
N ARG A 2 -54.71 11.43 13.21
CA ARG A 2 -53.41 10.79 13.53
C ARG A 2 -52.36 11.87 13.83
N ILE A 3 -51.78 11.84 15.02
CA ILE A 3 -50.57 12.59 15.36
C ILE A 3 -49.41 11.87 14.69
N ILE A 4 -48.75 12.54 13.75
CA ILE A 4 -47.54 12.04 13.09
C ILE A 4 -46.41 12.28 14.09
N SER A 5 -45.92 11.21 14.75
CA SER A 5 -44.73 11.31 15.60
C SER A 5 -43.51 11.56 14.71
N LEU A 6 -42.90 12.73 14.82
CA LEU A 6 -41.59 12.96 14.23
C LEU A 6 -40.56 12.11 15.01
N PRO A 7 -39.65 11.39 14.34
CA PRO A 7 -38.62 10.65 15.04
C PRO A 7 -37.69 11.64 15.71
N THR A 8 -37.47 11.47 17.01
CA THR A 8 -36.43 12.18 17.74
C THR A 8 -35.09 11.67 17.23
N TYR A 9 -34.48 12.40 16.29
CA TYR A 9 -33.14 12.11 15.81
C TYR A 9 -32.14 12.34 16.96
N SER A 10 -31.64 11.25 17.54
CA SER A 10 -30.53 11.33 18.48
C SER A 10 -29.24 11.62 17.71
N ALA A 11 -28.54 12.70 18.08
CA ALA A 11 -27.20 13.03 17.55
C ALA A 11 -26.13 11.96 17.85
N TRP A 12 -26.49 10.94 18.65
CA TRP A 12 -25.67 9.79 18.99
C TRP A 12 -25.32 8.91 17.77
N TRP A 13 -26.22 8.77 16.80
CA TRP A 13 -25.94 8.04 15.55
C TRP A 13 -24.83 8.70 14.73
N LEU A 14 -24.78 10.03 14.69
CA LEU A 14 -23.75 10.78 13.95
C LEU A 14 -22.35 10.62 14.56
N LEU A 15 -22.26 10.38 15.88
CA LEU A 15 -20.99 10.15 16.57
C LEU A 15 -20.46 8.73 16.32
N GLU A 16 -21.33 7.73 16.24
CA GLU A 16 -20.94 6.36 15.88
C GLU A 16 -20.47 6.27 14.42
N ASP A 17 -21.16 6.95 13.51
CA ASP A 17 -20.74 7.06 12.10
C ASP A 17 -19.42 7.81 11.96
N ALA A 18 -19.24 8.91 12.70
CA ALA A 18 -17.98 9.64 12.72
C ALA A 18 -16.83 8.82 13.32
N HIS A 19 -17.09 8.00 14.35
CA HIS A 19 -16.09 7.10 14.92
C HIS A 19 -15.73 5.98 13.92
N SER A 20 -16.71 5.34 13.31
CA SER A 20 -16.52 4.32 12.28
C SER A 20 -15.72 4.86 11.09
N LEU A 21 -16.04 6.07 10.63
CA LEU A 21 -15.32 6.73 9.56
C LEU A 21 -13.91 7.16 9.99
N PHE A 22 -13.72 7.66 11.21
CA PHE A 22 -12.38 7.95 11.75
C PHE A 22 -11.51 6.69 11.82
N GLN A 23 -12.07 5.57 12.30
CA GLN A 23 -11.36 4.29 12.31
C GLN A 23 -11.12 3.77 10.90
N THR A 24 -12.04 3.99 9.97
CA THR A 24 -11.85 3.67 8.55
C THR A 24 -10.75 4.53 7.93
N ILE A 25 -10.70 5.83 8.21
CA ILE A 25 -9.64 6.74 7.76
C ILE A 25 -8.30 6.36 8.42
N LYS A 26 -8.28 6.01 9.70
CA LYS A 26 -7.05 5.59 10.40
C LYS A 26 -6.54 4.23 9.89
N ASN A 27 -7.43 3.29 9.61
CA ASN A 27 -7.08 1.95 9.14
C ASN A 27 -6.72 1.94 7.63
N ARG A 28 -7.41 2.75 6.82
CA ARG A 28 -7.15 2.88 5.38
C ARG A 28 -6.05 3.90 5.06
N GLY A 29 -6.04 5.05 5.73
CA GLY A 29 -5.07 6.12 5.62
C GLY A 29 -4.16 6.19 6.84
N CYS A 30 -3.06 5.44 6.80
CA CYS A 30 -1.92 5.73 7.69
C CYS A 30 -0.64 5.52 6.89
N THR A 31 0.28 6.46 7.10
CA THR A 31 1.45 6.90 6.31
C THR A 31 2.54 5.85 6.04
N ASN A 32 2.26 4.57 6.28
CA ASN A 32 3.22 3.49 6.23
C ASN A 32 2.92 2.43 5.14
N TRP A 33 2.38 2.87 4.00
CA TRP A 33 2.22 2.04 2.80
C TRP A 33 3.47 1.21 2.42
N GLY A 34 4.70 1.69 2.67
CA GLY A 34 5.92 0.89 2.50
C GLY A 34 5.99 -0.29 3.46
N GLY A 35 5.74 -0.05 4.75
CA GLY A 35 5.68 -1.12 5.74
C GLY A 35 4.55 -2.12 5.46
N LYS A 36 3.39 -1.64 4.97
CA LYS A 36 2.30 -2.49 4.51
C LYS A 36 2.72 -3.35 3.31
N ALA A 37 3.49 -2.79 2.38
CA ALA A 37 4.02 -3.53 1.23
C ALA A 37 4.93 -4.68 1.67
N MET A 38 5.85 -4.41 2.61
CA MET A 38 6.72 -5.44 3.17
C MET A 38 5.92 -6.55 3.88
N LEU A 39 4.95 -6.18 4.72
CA LEU A 39 4.08 -7.16 5.38
C LEU A 39 3.26 -7.99 4.37
N GLN A 40 2.80 -7.36 3.30
CA GLN A 40 2.06 -8.04 2.26
C GLN A 40 2.95 -9.01 1.47
N LEU A 41 4.21 -8.64 1.22
CA LEU A 41 5.19 -9.52 0.61
C LEU A 41 5.41 -10.79 1.45
N HIS A 42 5.59 -10.66 2.78
CA HIS A 42 5.72 -11.81 3.69
C HIS A 42 4.49 -12.71 3.75
N ARG A 43 3.31 -12.19 3.42
CA ARG A 43 2.08 -12.99 3.35
C ARG A 43 1.96 -13.76 2.03
N LEU A 44 2.46 -13.18 0.94
CA LEU A 44 2.33 -13.74 -0.40
C LEU A 44 3.42 -14.74 -0.73
N VAL A 45 4.63 -14.55 -0.18
CA VAL A 45 5.79 -15.37 -0.49
C VAL A 45 6.14 -16.23 0.72
N SER A 46 6.37 -17.53 0.49
CA SER A 46 6.74 -18.47 1.55
C SER A 46 8.04 -18.04 2.24
N SER A 47 8.09 -18.20 3.56
CA SER A 47 9.29 -17.94 4.35
C SER A 47 10.46 -18.80 3.92
N ASP A 48 10.24 -19.99 3.35
CA ASP A 48 11.31 -20.93 2.96
C ASP A 48 11.91 -20.66 1.59
N ALA A 49 11.35 -19.72 0.82
CA ALA A 49 11.87 -19.37 -0.49
C ALA A 49 13.20 -18.62 -0.39
N ASP A 50 14.08 -18.82 -1.38
CA ASP A 50 15.27 -17.98 -1.57
C ASP A 50 14.83 -16.67 -2.27
N VAL A 51 14.70 -15.62 -1.46
CA VAL A 51 14.14 -14.34 -1.89
C VAL A 51 15.20 -13.26 -1.75
N ILE A 52 15.45 -12.57 -2.85
CA ILE A 52 16.23 -11.33 -2.88
C ILE A 52 15.25 -10.20 -3.20
N VAL A 53 15.08 -9.29 -2.24
CA VAL A 53 14.13 -8.17 -2.30
C VAL A 53 14.90 -6.88 -2.49
N HIS A 54 14.57 -6.15 -3.54
CA HIS A 54 14.99 -4.76 -3.68
C HIS A 54 13.94 -3.81 -3.10
N ILE A 55 14.37 -2.84 -2.31
CA ILE A 55 13.54 -1.81 -1.68
C ILE A 55 13.95 -0.46 -2.27
N ASP A 56 13.07 0.14 -3.08
CA ASP A 56 13.26 1.49 -3.63
C ASP A 56 13.28 2.54 -2.51
N SER A 57 13.97 3.66 -2.72
CA SER A 57 14.03 4.78 -1.78
C SER A 57 12.64 5.26 -1.39
N PHE A 58 11.72 5.34 -2.35
CA PHE A 58 10.32 5.70 -2.09
C PHE A 58 9.63 4.74 -1.11
N ALA A 59 9.88 3.43 -1.21
CA ALA A 59 9.31 2.45 -0.28
C ALA A 59 9.97 2.54 1.11
N ALA A 60 11.27 2.78 1.16
CA ALA A 60 12.03 2.96 2.41
C ALA A 60 11.57 4.19 3.21
N GLU A 61 11.44 5.34 2.55
CA GLU A 61 10.98 6.59 3.17
C GLU A 61 9.57 6.49 3.73
N THR A 62 8.79 5.55 3.20
CA THR A 62 7.39 5.40 3.50
C THR A 62 7.06 4.21 4.40
N GLY A 63 8.06 3.77 5.18
CA GLY A 63 7.87 2.87 6.32
C GLY A 63 8.38 1.46 6.13
N VAL A 64 9.15 1.16 5.07
CA VAL A 64 9.98 -0.05 5.06
C VAL A 64 11.17 0.17 5.99
N SER A 65 11.28 -0.67 7.02
CA SER A 65 12.32 -0.59 8.05
C SER A 65 12.91 -1.96 8.31
N ARG A 66 14.14 -2.01 8.81
CA ARG A 66 14.81 -3.26 9.21
C ARG A 66 14.01 -4.10 10.22
N PHE A 67 13.17 -3.45 11.04
CA PHE A 67 12.29 -4.17 11.97
C PHE A 67 11.23 -5.03 11.27
N LEU A 68 11.00 -4.79 9.99
CA LEU A 68 10.07 -5.58 9.18
C LEU A 68 10.78 -6.73 8.45
N GLU A 69 12.10 -6.89 8.55
CA GLU A 69 12.83 -8.00 7.92
C GLU A 69 12.61 -9.30 8.72
N LEU A 70 11.45 -9.95 8.52
CA LEU A 70 11.02 -11.10 9.32
C LEU A 70 11.76 -12.41 8.98
N HIS A 71 12.19 -12.59 7.73
CA HIS A 71 12.79 -13.84 7.25
C HIS A 71 14.30 -13.70 7.10
N LYS A 72 15.06 -14.40 7.95
CA LYS A 72 16.54 -14.32 7.98
C LYS A 72 17.21 -14.92 6.74
N ASN A 73 16.52 -15.80 6.04
CA ASN A 73 16.98 -16.42 4.79
C ASN A 73 16.72 -15.54 3.57
N TRP A 74 15.97 -14.44 3.71
CA TRP A 74 15.80 -13.47 2.64
C TRP A 74 16.92 -12.44 2.67
N ARG A 75 17.24 -11.91 1.49
CA ARG A 75 18.21 -10.83 1.31
C ARG A 75 17.48 -9.53 0.97
N TYR A 76 17.62 -8.52 1.80
CA TYR A 76 17.02 -7.21 1.60
C TYR A 76 18.08 -6.21 1.14
N ASP A 77 17.89 -5.59 -0.01
CA ASP A 77 18.82 -4.60 -0.59
C ASP A 77 18.10 -3.27 -0.85
N LYS A 78 18.70 -2.18 -0.37
CA LYS A 78 18.18 -0.80 -0.47
C LYS A 78 19.10 0.11 -1.30
N ARG A 79 19.83 -0.45 -2.25
CA ARG A 79 20.67 0.28 -3.21
C ARG A 79 19.87 1.34 -3.98
N GLU A 80 20.25 2.60 -3.84
CA GLU A 80 19.54 3.73 -4.48
C GLU A 80 19.98 4.00 -5.93
N ASP A 81 21.04 3.33 -6.40
CA ASP A 81 21.61 3.45 -7.75
C ASP A 81 20.90 2.57 -8.80
N MET A 82 19.80 1.93 -8.38
CA MET A 82 19.04 0.98 -9.17
C MET A 82 18.07 1.69 -10.13
N SER A 83 18.13 1.33 -11.40
CA SER A 83 17.21 1.80 -12.45
C SER A 83 16.48 0.63 -13.09
N PRO A 84 15.19 0.79 -13.50
CA PRO A 84 14.47 -0.20 -14.30
C PRO A 84 15.21 -0.73 -15.53
N THR A 85 16.16 0.04 -16.07
CA THR A 85 16.95 -0.31 -17.26
C THR A 85 18.23 -1.09 -16.92
N ASN A 86 18.64 -1.16 -15.64
CA ASN A 86 19.86 -1.85 -15.25
C ASN A 86 19.67 -3.38 -15.30
N GLN A 87 20.65 -4.11 -15.85
CA GLN A 87 20.63 -5.57 -15.89
C GLN A 87 20.62 -6.21 -14.49
N ASP A 88 21.19 -5.52 -13.49
CA ASP A 88 21.21 -5.95 -12.10
C ASP A 88 19.80 -6.18 -11.54
N ILE A 89 18.77 -5.55 -12.10
CA ILE A 89 17.40 -5.69 -11.60
C ILE A 89 16.90 -7.13 -11.66
N LYS A 90 17.42 -7.93 -12.61
CA LYS A 90 17.08 -9.35 -12.80
C LYS A 90 17.60 -10.27 -11.68
N LEU A 91 18.58 -9.79 -10.91
CA LEU A 91 19.13 -10.51 -9.75
C LEU A 91 18.11 -10.57 -8.61
N TYR A 92 17.21 -9.59 -8.54
CA TYR A 92 16.18 -9.54 -7.53
C TYR A 92 15.01 -10.41 -7.93
N THR A 93 14.50 -11.17 -6.96
CA THR A 93 13.31 -11.98 -7.13
C THR A 93 12.05 -11.14 -6.98
N HIS A 94 12.11 -10.12 -6.13
CA HIS A 94 10.98 -9.25 -5.80
C HIS A 94 11.45 -7.81 -5.69
N LEU A 95 10.59 -6.87 -6.11
CA LEU A 95 10.82 -5.44 -6.01
C LEU A 95 9.68 -4.79 -5.22
N ILE A 96 10.04 -3.94 -4.28
CA ILE A 96 9.11 -3.03 -3.60
C ILE A 96 9.44 -1.62 -4.07
N MET A 97 8.57 -1.05 -4.89
CA MET A 97 8.86 0.22 -5.55
C MET A 97 7.64 1.12 -5.70
N GLU A 98 7.88 2.38 -6.02
CA GLU A 98 6.80 3.31 -6.34
C GLU A 98 5.92 2.78 -7.49
N ALA A 99 4.60 2.88 -7.33
CA ALA A 99 3.62 2.54 -8.36
C ALA A 99 3.63 3.61 -9.47
N ASN A 100 4.64 3.54 -10.32
CA ASN A 100 4.83 4.42 -11.47
C ASN A 100 4.66 3.63 -12.77
N VAL A 101 3.70 4.06 -13.61
CA VAL A 101 3.34 3.35 -14.85
C VAL A 101 4.55 3.20 -15.78
N THR A 102 5.38 4.23 -15.93
CA THR A 102 6.58 4.18 -16.77
C THR A 102 7.58 3.16 -16.26
N LYS A 103 7.87 3.16 -14.95
CA LYS A 103 8.80 2.19 -14.36
C LYS A 103 8.28 0.75 -14.46
N ILE A 104 6.98 0.54 -14.23
CA ILE A 104 6.33 -0.79 -14.34
C ILE A 104 6.41 -1.28 -15.80
N GLN A 105 6.11 -0.43 -16.78
CA GLN A 105 6.21 -0.77 -18.20
C GLN A 105 7.63 -1.13 -18.62
N GLN A 106 8.64 -0.43 -18.09
CA GLN A 106 10.05 -0.76 -18.35
C GLN A 106 10.47 -2.12 -17.81
N LEU A 107 9.78 -2.63 -16.78
CA LEU A 107 10.08 -3.89 -16.13
C LEU A 107 9.26 -5.06 -16.62
N GLN A 108 8.24 -4.84 -17.45
CA GLN A 108 7.24 -5.85 -17.85
C GLN A 108 7.85 -7.13 -18.44
N ASP A 109 9.01 -7.04 -19.08
CA ASP A 109 9.69 -8.18 -19.70
C ASP A 109 10.44 -9.05 -18.67
N THR A 110 10.67 -8.53 -17.47
CA THR A 110 11.49 -9.19 -16.41
C THR A 110 10.71 -9.46 -15.14
N HIS A 111 9.75 -8.60 -14.82
CA HIS A 111 8.97 -8.65 -13.61
C HIS A 111 7.51 -8.34 -13.91
N GLN A 112 6.61 -9.00 -13.20
CA GLN A 112 5.17 -8.79 -13.26
C GLN A 112 4.63 -8.23 -11.94
N PRO A 113 3.59 -7.38 -11.96
CA PRO A 113 2.97 -6.88 -10.73
C PRO A 113 2.30 -8.02 -9.96
N LEU A 114 2.70 -8.18 -8.70
CA LEU A 114 2.12 -9.15 -7.76
C LEU A 114 0.99 -8.52 -6.94
N ALA A 115 1.17 -7.29 -6.46
CA ALA A 115 0.14 -6.57 -5.71
C ALA A 115 0.38 -5.05 -5.75
N PHE A 116 -0.70 -4.29 -5.60
CA PHE A 116 -0.64 -2.83 -5.39
C PHE A 116 -1.04 -2.49 -3.97
N ILE A 117 -0.34 -1.52 -3.40
CA ILE A 117 -0.62 -1.01 -2.06
C ILE A 117 -1.11 0.41 -2.19
N ASP A 118 -2.36 0.58 -1.78
CA ASP A 118 -3.00 1.88 -1.65
C ASP A 118 -2.41 2.68 -0.50
N GLY A 119 -2.41 4.00 -0.68
CA GLY A 119 -2.52 4.87 0.47
C GLY A 119 -2.91 6.28 0.11
N TYR A 120 -2.71 7.17 1.07
CA TYR A 120 -3.29 8.51 1.08
C TYR A 120 -2.87 9.35 -0.15
N SER A 121 -3.84 9.92 -0.84
CA SER A 121 -3.59 10.87 -1.92
C SER A 121 -4.06 12.27 -1.54
N LYS A 122 -5.36 12.43 -1.32
CA LYS A 122 -5.96 13.74 -1.01
C LYS A 122 -7.20 13.60 -0.15
N THR A 123 -7.46 14.64 0.63
CA THR A 123 -8.73 14.83 1.33
C THR A 123 -9.65 15.68 0.46
N MET A 124 -10.90 15.23 0.31
CA MET A 124 -11.96 15.96 -0.39
C MET A 124 -13.04 16.31 0.64
N LEU A 125 -13.49 17.57 0.62
CA LEU A 125 -14.62 18.00 1.43
C LEU A 125 -15.90 17.71 0.65
N ASP A 126 -16.80 16.96 1.27
CA ASP A 126 -18.13 16.70 0.73
C ASP A 126 -19.16 17.27 1.69
N LEU A 127 -19.69 18.45 1.35
CA LEU A 127 -20.61 19.20 2.19
C LEU A 127 -21.98 18.52 2.36
N PHE A 128 -22.26 17.46 1.60
CA PHE A 128 -23.56 16.76 1.60
C PHE A 128 -23.54 15.43 2.36
N HIS A 129 -22.38 15.01 2.89
CA HIS A 129 -22.25 13.80 3.71
C HIS A 129 -21.68 14.15 5.09
N VAL A 130 -22.09 13.42 6.13
CA VAL A 130 -21.58 13.61 7.49
C VAL A 130 -20.82 12.35 7.93
N PRO A 131 -19.54 12.47 8.33
CA PRO A 131 -18.71 13.67 8.35
C PRO A 131 -18.32 14.16 6.93
N PRO A 132 -18.16 15.48 6.72
CA PRO A 132 -17.99 16.09 5.39
C PRO A 132 -16.57 15.95 4.84
N VAL A 133 -15.94 14.80 5.08
CA VAL A 133 -14.54 14.52 4.75
C VAL A 133 -14.44 13.15 4.12
N ASN A 134 -13.98 13.11 2.88
CA ASN A 134 -13.65 11.90 2.13
C ASN A 134 -12.15 11.84 1.88
N VAL A 135 -11.57 10.65 2.04
CA VAL A 135 -10.15 10.41 1.75
C VAL A 135 -10.04 9.61 0.46
N LEU A 136 -9.33 10.17 -0.52
CA LEU A 136 -9.00 9.45 -1.75
C LEU A 136 -7.70 8.67 -1.55
N LEU A 137 -7.76 7.38 -1.87
CA LEU A 137 -6.59 6.50 -1.92
C LEU A 137 -6.13 6.31 -3.35
N GLN A 138 -4.84 6.08 -3.52
CA GLN A 138 -4.22 5.74 -4.80
C GLN A 138 -3.15 4.67 -4.60
N ASN A 139 -2.95 3.85 -5.63
CA ASN A 139 -1.81 2.94 -5.74
C ASN A 139 -0.52 3.75 -5.66
N LYS A 140 0.28 3.49 -4.63
CA LYS A 140 1.51 4.24 -4.38
C LYS A 140 2.74 3.37 -4.35
N ILE A 141 2.56 2.11 -3.96
CA ILE A 141 3.60 1.10 -4.04
C ILE A 141 3.08 -0.07 -4.85
N VAL A 142 3.97 -0.65 -5.64
CA VAL A 142 3.76 -1.91 -6.34
C VAL A 142 4.76 -2.93 -5.83
N LEU A 143 4.27 -4.12 -5.55
CA LEU A 143 5.08 -5.32 -5.38
C LEU A 143 5.21 -5.98 -6.74
N MET A 144 6.44 -6.17 -7.19
CA MET A 144 6.73 -6.88 -8.43
C MET A 144 7.42 -8.20 -8.10
N GLU A 145 7.11 -9.25 -8.84
CA GLU A 145 7.81 -10.52 -8.79
C GLU A 145 8.50 -10.79 -10.12
N ARG A 146 9.65 -11.45 -10.09
CA ARG A 146 10.38 -11.82 -11.31
C ARG A 146 9.58 -12.84 -12.11
N THR A 147 9.40 -12.58 -13.40
CA THR A 147 8.75 -13.50 -14.32
C THR A 147 9.60 -14.77 -14.44
N LYS A 148 8.97 -15.95 -14.40
CA LYS A 148 9.67 -17.21 -14.67
C LYS A 148 9.92 -17.27 -16.18
N ASP A 149 11.19 -17.33 -16.57
CA ASP A 149 11.56 -17.68 -17.95
C ASP A 149 10.96 -19.07 -18.23
N ASN A 150 10.02 -19.13 -19.18
CA ASN A 150 9.37 -20.36 -19.63
C ASN A 150 10.30 -21.13 -20.58
#